data_AF-A0A4Q7TFV6-F1
#
_entry.id   AF-A0A4Q7TFV6-F1
#
_cell.length_a   1.000
_cell.length_b   1.000
_cell.length_c   1.000
_cell.angle_alpha   90.00
_cell.angle_beta   90.00
_cell.angle_gamma   90.00
#
_symmetry.space_group_name_H-M   'P 1'
#
loop_
_entity.id
_entity.type
_entity.pdbx_description
1 polymer ?
#
loop_
_entity_poly.entity_id
_entity_poly.type
_entity_poly.pdbx_seq_one_letter_code
_entity_poly.pdbx_strand_id
1 'polypeptide(L)'
;MPFETFQKPARRMGRPPTNPQVALPGDHDAMTETQKRTHYSRGCRHDVCRAAASAYNKALAARKKANATGAASDAAEPAVLTQAEREQRLPALGATRRIQALMRAGHSPVQIARRSQVGVDAAWWLALGQVDDVAKVTHTRIDQAFHTMRTSLPEPMAKTRADGDRITAMSRGFAIQQGWAGPFDWRDIDRDERPQHTPSTRRRTATEATA
;
A
#
# COMPACT_ATOMS: atom_id res chain seq x y z
N MET A 1 28.85 -23.08 -58.54
CA MET A 1 28.98 -22.13 -57.39
C MET A 1 28.85 -22.95 -56.11
N PRO A 2 29.96 -23.31 -55.44
CA PRO A 2 29.93 -24.13 -54.23
C PRO A 2 29.47 -23.31 -53.01
N PHE A 3 28.67 -23.93 -52.15
CA PHE A 3 28.17 -23.35 -50.90
C PHE A 3 29.32 -23.16 -49.90
N GLU A 4 29.55 -21.92 -49.48
CA GLU A 4 30.48 -21.58 -48.40
C GLU A 4 29.97 -22.11 -47.07
N THR A 5 30.82 -22.92 -46.44
CA THR A 5 30.67 -23.51 -45.12
C THR A 5 30.60 -22.43 -44.04
N PHE A 6 29.46 -22.34 -43.34
CA PHE A 6 29.27 -21.50 -42.16
C PHE A 6 30.17 -21.98 -41.01
N GLN A 7 31.19 -21.18 -40.64
CA GLN A 7 32.00 -21.38 -39.44
C GLN A 7 31.18 -21.13 -38.16
N LYS A 8 31.14 -22.11 -37.27
CA LYS A 8 30.58 -22.00 -35.91
C LYS A 8 31.37 -20.99 -35.08
N PRO A 9 30.74 -19.97 -34.44
CA PRO A 9 31.44 -19.11 -33.51
C PRO A 9 31.82 -19.84 -32.23
N ALA A 10 32.99 -19.46 -31.72
CA ALA A 10 33.72 -20.04 -30.61
C ALA A 10 32.89 -20.21 -29.33
N ARG A 11 33.17 -21.31 -28.61
CA ARG A 11 32.69 -21.60 -27.26
C ARG A 11 32.95 -20.40 -26.35
N ARG A 12 31.88 -19.85 -25.75
CA ARG A 12 31.98 -18.87 -24.66
C ARG A 12 32.89 -19.43 -23.57
N MET A 13 34.01 -18.76 -23.34
CA MET A 13 34.88 -19.00 -22.20
C MET A 13 34.05 -18.96 -20.92
N GLY A 14 34.13 -20.05 -20.15
CA GLY A 14 33.47 -20.17 -18.86
C GLY A 14 33.84 -18.99 -17.97
N ARG A 15 32.82 -18.35 -17.41
CA ARG A 15 33.01 -17.33 -16.37
C ARG A 15 33.79 -17.98 -15.23
N PRO A 16 34.89 -17.40 -14.73
CA PRO A 16 35.65 -17.98 -13.64
C PRO A 16 34.71 -18.20 -12.44
N PRO A 17 34.80 -19.34 -11.73
CA PRO A 17 34.04 -19.56 -10.52
C PRO A 17 34.37 -18.42 -9.56
N THR A 18 33.34 -17.66 -9.19
CA THR A 18 33.48 -16.60 -8.22
C THR A 18 33.77 -17.30 -6.90
N ASN A 19 35.04 -17.26 -6.49
CA ASN A 19 35.55 -17.94 -5.31
C ASN A 19 34.64 -17.62 -4.11
N PRO A 20 33.91 -18.61 -3.54
CA PRO A 20 33.09 -18.39 -2.37
C PRO A 20 34.03 -18.43 -1.16
N GLN A 21 34.86 -17.40 -0.98
CA GLN A 21 35.49 -17.21 0.31
C GLN A 21 34.39 -16.89 1.30
N VAL A 22 34.21 -17.87 2.17
CA VAL A 22 33.24 -17.98 3.25
C VAL A 22 33.38 -16.76 4.16
N ALA A 23 32.47 -15.81 4.02
CA ALA A 23 32.26 -14.78 5.03
C ALA A 23 31.48 -15.42 6.19
N LEU A 24 32.14 -15.52 7.34
CA LEU A 24 31.61 -16.02 8.60
C LEU A 24 30.49 -15.10 9.16
N PRO A 25 29.66 -15.59 10.10
CA PRO A 25 28.73 -14.74 10.84
C PRO A 25 29.50 -13.61 11.55
N GLY A 26 29.25 -12.36 11.13
CA GLY A 26 29.92 -11.15 11.65
C GLY A 26 30.44 -10.19 10.58
N ASP A 27 30.44 -10.58 9.30
CA ASP A 27 31.20 -9.86 8.26
C ASP A 27 30.51 -8.61 7.66
N HIS A 28 29.44 -8.12 8.28
CA HIS A 28 28.82 -6.86 7.85
C HIS A 28 29.62 -5.64 8.34
N ASP A 29 30.34 -5.76 9.45
CA ASP A 29 31.10 -4.67 10.06
C ASP A 29 32.40 -4.37 9.29
N ALA A 30 32.97 -5.37 8.61
CA ALA A 30 34.16 -5.22 7.78
C ALA A 30 33.87 -4.69 6.36
N MET A 31 32.60 -4.59 5.96
CA MET A 31 32.23 -4.07 4.64
C MET A 31 32.36 -2.55 4.56
N THR A 32 32.99 -2.07 3.49
CA THR A 32 32.92 -0.64 3.12
C THR A 32 31.47 -0.24 2.81
N GLU A 33 31.13 1.05 2.96
CA GLU A 33 29.77 1.53 2.71
C GLU A 33 29.28 1.26 1.28
N THR A 34 30.17 1.32 0.29
CA THR A 34 29.83 0.99 -1.10
C THR A 34 29.46 -0.48 -1.26
N GLN A 35 30.17 -1.39 -0.57
CA GLN A 35 29.87 -2.82 -0.55
C GLN A 35 28.56 -3.11 0.18
N LYS A 36 28.32 -2.47 1.34
CA LYS A 36 27.03 -2.56 2.04
C LYS A 36 25.88 -2.15 1.12
N ARG A 37 25.99 -0.99 0.45
CA ARG A 37 24.95 -0.48 -0.46
C ARG A 37 24.66 -1.43 -1.63
N THR A 38 25.69 -2.03 -2.24
CA THR A 38 25.50 -3.01 -3.32
C THR A 38 25.01 -4.36 -2.82
N HIS A 39 25.42 -4.77 -1.62
CA HIS A 39 25.01 -6.02 -0.98
C HIS A 39 23.52 -5.99 -0.60
N TYR A 40 23.06 -4.90 0.03
CA TYR A 40 21.67 -4.76 0.42
C TYR A 40 20.73 -4.48 -0.76
N SER A 41 21.18 -3.78 -1.81
CA SER A 41 20.33 -3.51 -2.99
C SER A 41 20.11 -4.73 -3.88
N ARG A 42 21.08 -5.67 -3.95
CA ARG A 42 20.95 -6.90 -4.77
C ARG A 42 20.46 -8.11 -3.98
N GLY A 43 20.32 -7.99 -2.66
CA GLY A 43 20.03 -9.08 -1.75
C GLY A 43 21.29 -9.88 -1.42
N CYS A 44 21.46 -10.19 -0.13
CA CYS A 44 22.56 -11.01 0.34
C CYS A 44 22.51 -12.40 -0.30
N ARG A 45 23.63 -12.83 -0.91
CA ARG A 45 23.74 -14.13 -1.58
C ARG A 45 24.09 -15.28 -0.63
N HIS A 46 24.38 -15.02 0.64
CA HIS A 46 24.64 -16.08 1.61
C HIS A 46 23.42 -16.99 1.76
N ASP A 47 23.67 -18.30 1.85
CA ASP A 47 22.60 -19.29 1.93
C ASP A 47 21.74 -19.08 3.19
N VAL A 48 22.35 -18.66 4.30
CA VAL A 48 21.64 -18.31 5.54
C VAL A 48 20.68 -17.13 5.34
N CYS A 49 21.13 -16.05 4.69
CA CYS A 49 20.28 -14.89 4.42
C CYS A 49 19.18 -15.20 3.39
N ARG A 50 19.49 -16.00 2.36
CA ARG A 50 18.49 -16.50 1.40
C ARG A 50 17.44 -17.38 2.09
N ALA A 51 17.86 -18.26 2.99
CA ALA A 51 16.97 -19.11 3.77
C ALA A 51 16.07 -18.27 4.69
N ALA A 52 16.62 -17.29 5.41
CA ALA A 52 15.86 -16.38 6.26
C ALA A 52 14.84 -15.54 5.47
N ALA A 53 15.24 -14.96 4.33
CA ALA A 53 14.34 -14.22 3.45
C ALA A 53 13.23 -15.12 2.87
N SER A 54 13.57 -16.35 2.49
CA SER A 54 12.59 -17.34 2.02
C SER A 54 11.59 -17.71 3.12
N ALA A 55 12.06 -17.96 4.35
CA ALA A 55 11.21 -18.25 5.50
C ALA A 55 10.26 -17.09 5.82
N TYR A 56 10.78 -15.86 5.82
CA TYR A 56 9.97 -14.65 5.99
C TYR A 56 8.90 -14.51 4.91
N ASN A 57 9.25 -14.69 3.64
CA ASN A 57 8.30 -14.63 2.53
C ASN A 57 7.24 -15.75 2.61
N LYS A 58 7.61 -16.97 3.03
CA LYS A 58 6.66 -18.06 3.30
C LYS A 58 5.70 -17.71 4.43
N ALA A 59 6.20 -17.14 5.53
CA ALA A 59 5.37 -16.69 6.63
C ALA A 59 4.39 -15.58 6.21
N LEU A 60 4.84 -14.63 5.40
CA LEU A 60 4.01 -13.58 4.80
C LEU A 60 2.91 -14.16 3.90
N ALA A 61 3.24 -15.12 3.04
CA ALA A 61 2.29 -15.79 2.18
C ALA A 61 1.24 -16.58 3.00
N ALA A 62 1.68 -17.27 4.06
CA ALA A 62 0.78 -17.99 4.97
C ALA A 62 -0.17 -17.02 5.70
N ARG A 63 0.32 -15.88 6.20
CA ARG A 63 -0.53 -14.84 6.81
C ARG A 63 -1.53 -14.26 5.81
N LYS A 64 -1.11 -13.97 4.57
CA LYS A 64 -2.03 -13.51 3.51
C LYS A 64 -3.12 -14.55 3.22
N LYS A 65 -2.75 -15.84 3.15
CA LYS A 65 -3.71 -16.93 2.94
C LYS A 65 -4.70 -17.04 4.12
N ALA A 66 -4.20 -17.00 5.35
CA ALA A 66 -5.04 -17.05 6.55
C ALA A 66 -6.03 -15.86 6.60
N ASN A 67 -5.55 -14.64 6.34
CA ASN A 67 -6.40 -13.45 6.30
C ASN A 67 -7.43 -13.49 5.16
N ALA A 68 -7.07 -14.01 3.99
CA ALA A 68 -8.01 -14.22 2.90
C ALA A 68 -9.11 -15.23 3.25
N THR A 69 -8.80 -16.21 4.11
CA THR A 69 -9.76 -17.24 4.54
C THR A 69 -10.67 -16.71 5.64
N GLY A 70 -10.14 -15.94 6.61
CA GLY A 70 -10.94 -15.30 7.66
C GLY A 70 -11.83 -14.16 7.15
N ALA A 71 -11.40 -13.43 6.12
CA ALA A 71 -12.25 -12.42 5.47
C ALA A 71 -13.45 -13.02 4.73
N ALA A 72 -13.42 -14.32 4.40
CA ALA A 72 -14.54 -15.01 3.76
C ALA A 72 -15.61 -15.48 4.77
N SER A 73 -15.25 -15.70 6.05
CA SER A 73 -16.18 -16.19 7.07
C SER A 73 -17.02 -15.10 7.73
N ASP A 74 -16.59 -13.84 7.69
CA ASP A 74 -17.35 -12.69 8.21
C ASP A 74 -18.05 -11.86 7.12
N ALA A 75 -18.03 -12.35 5.87
CA ALA A 75 -18.80 -11.75 4.80
C ALA A 75 -20.28 -12.13 4.98
N ALA A 76 -20.96 -11.46 5.92
CA ALA A 76 -22.41 -11.42 5.96
C ALA A 76 -22.91 -11.17 4.55
N GLU A 77 -23.77 -12.05 4.05
CA GLU A 77 -24.32 -11.96 2.71
C GLU A 77 -24.88 -10.54 2.53
N PRO A 78 -24.38 -9.76 1.56
CA PRO A 78 -24.77 -8.36 1.46
C PRO A 78 -26.27 -8.34 1.21
N ALA A 79 -27.02 -7.79 2.18
CA ALA A 79 -28.46 -7.65 2.07
C ALA A 79 -28.80 -7.08 0.69
N VAL A 80 -29.60 -7.82 -0.08
CA VAL A 80 -29.98 -7.41 -1.43
C VAL A 80 -30.81 -6.15 -1.32
N LEU A 81 -30.20 -5.01 -1.63
CA LEU A 81 -30.91 -3.73 -1.63
C LEU A 81 -32.06 -3.78 -2.63
N THR A 82 -33.24 -3.37 -2.17
CA THR A 82 -34.44 -3.23 -3.01
C THR A 82 -34.22 -2.15 -4.08
N GLN A 83 -35.03 -2.17 -5.15
CA GLN A 83 -34.92 -1.16 -6.21
C GLN A 83 -35.10 0.27 -5.67
N ALA A 84 -36.08 0.47 -4.79
CA ALA A 84 -36.32 1.76 -4.14
C ALA A 84 -35.10 2.25 -3.35
N GLU A 85 -34.40 1.36 -2.65
CA GLU A 85 -33.17 1.72 -1.93
C GLU A 85 -32.00 2.02 -2.86
N ARG A 86 -31.94 1.43 -4.05
CA ARG A 86 -30.90 1.74 -5.04
C ARG A 86 -31.08 3.13 -5.64
N GLU A 87 -32.33 3.56 -5.79
CA GLU A 87 -32.69 4.89 -6.28
C GLU A 87 -32.57 5.97 -5.21
N GLN A 88 -32.57 5.59 -3.93
CA GLN A 88 -32.39 6.50 -2.80
C GLN A 88 -31.05 7.26 -2.88
N ARG A 89 -31.13 8.59 -2.78
CA ARG A 89 -29.99 9.51 -2.69
C ARG A 89 -29.71 9.89 -1.24
N LEU A 90 -28.44 9.91 -0.87
CA LEU A 90 -27.94 10.29 0.44
C LEU A 90 -26.90 11.42 0.29
N PRO A 91 -26.73 12.29 1.29
CA PRO A 91 -25.64 13.26 1.30
C PRO A 91 -24.28 12.57 1.12
N ALA A 92 -23.44 13.11 0.25
CA ALA A 92 -22.13 12.56 -0.07
C ALA A 92 -21.09 12.77 1.03
N LEU A 93 -21.36 13.66 1.99
CA LEU A 93 -20.42 14.08 3.04
C LEU A 93 -19.73 12.90 3.74
N GLY A 94 -20.51 11.90 4.16
CA GLY A 94 -20.01 10.70 4.81
C GLY A 94 -19.06 9.89 3.93
N ALA A 95 -19.43 9.69 2.66
CA ALA A 95 -18.61 8.98 1.67
C ALA A 95 -17.32 9.75 1.35
N THR A 96 -17.41 11.07 1.16
CA THR A 96 -16.28 11.98 0.94
C THR A 96 -15.27 11.88 2.09
N ARG A 97 -15.71 12.04 3.33
CA ARG A 97 -14.82 11.99 4.51
C ARG A 97 -14.14 10.64 4.66
N ARG A 98 -14.84 9.53 4.41
CA ARG A 98 -14.26 8.18 4.41
C ARG A 98 -13.15 8.03 3.37
N ILE A 99 -13.37 8.50 2.15
CA ILE A 99 -12.35 8.45 1.08
C ILE A 99 -11.14 9.32 1.46
N GLN A 100 -11.37 10.55 1.92
CA GLN A 100 -10.32 11.46 2.38
C GLN A 100 -9.48 10.83 3.50
N ALA A 101 -10.14 10.20 4.46
CA ALA A 101 -9.48 9.50 5.55
C ALA A 101 -8.65 8.29 5.09
N LEU A 102 -9.14 7.51 4.13
CA LEU A 102 -8.35 6.42 3.53
C LEU A 102 -7.13 6.94 2.77
N MET A 103 -7.27 8.06 2.04
CA MET A 103 -6.13 8.71 1.38
C MET A 103 -5.11 9.22 2.41
N ARG A 104 -5.58 9.76 3.54
CA ARG A 104 -4.72 10.14 4.67
C ARG A 104 -3.97 8.96 5.28
N ALA A 105 -4.57 7.78 5.27
CA ALA A 105 -3.93 6.52 5.65
C ALA A 105 -2.97 5.96 4.58
N GLY A 106 -2.95 6.56 3.39
CA GLY A 106 -2.04 6.20 2.30
C GLY A 106 -2.61 5.24 1.26
N HIS A 107 -3.92 5.00 1.28
CA HIS A 107 -4.61 4.27 0.21
C HIS A 107 -4.82 5.19 -1.00
N SER A 108 -4.49 4.72 -2.18
CA SER A 108 -4.71 5.48 -3.42
C SER A 108 -6.17 5.43 -3.87
N PRO A 109 -6.65 6.42 -4.63
CA PRO A 109 -8.00 6.41 -5.19
C PRO A 109 -8.31 5.14 -5.99
N VAL A 110 -7.31 4.57 -6.68
CA VAL A 110 -7.48 3.31 -7.43
C VAL A 110 -7.73 2.12 -6.50
N GLN A 111 -7.05 2.05 -5.35
CA GLN A 111 -7.27 0.99 -4.36
C GLN A 111 -8.66 1.10 -3.74
N ILE A 112 -9.05 2.32 -3.38
CA ILE A 112 -10.35 2.62 -2.80
C ILE A 112 -11.43 2.23 -3.80
N ALA A 113 -11.34 2.70 -5.05
CA ALA A 113 -12.26 2.39 -6.12
C ALA A 113 -12.41 0.88 -6.38
N ARG A 114 -11.28 0.16 -6.43
CA ARG A 114 -11.27 -1.31 -6.59
C ARG A 114 -11.95 -2.00 -5.41
N ARG A 115 -11.71 -1.55 -4.17
CA ARG A 115 -12.27 -2.19 -2.98
C ARG A 115 -13.76 -1.89 -2.79
N SER A 116 -14.18 -0.66 -3.05
CA SER A 116 -15.59 -0.24 -2.97
C SER A 116 -16.38 -0.50 -4.25
N GLN A 117 -15.76 -1.02 -5.31
CA GLN A 117 -16.43 -1.26 -6.60
C GLN A 117 -17.14 0.00 -7.14
N VAL A 118 -16.48 1.16 -7.00
CA VAL A 118 -16.90 2.42 -7.63
C VAL A 118 -15.91 2.80 -8.73
N GLY A 119 -16.31 3.67 -9.64
CA GLY A 119 -15.39 4.20 -10.66
C GLY A 119 -14.24 4.99 -10.02
N VAL A 120 -13.05 4.95 -10.63
CA VAL A 120 -11.89 5.70 -10.13
C VAL A 120 -12.16 7.21 -10.13
N ASP A 121 -12.81 7.72 -11.18
CA ASP A 121 -13.18 9.14 -11.26
C ASP A 121 -14.18 9.50 -10.18
N ALA A 122 -15.17 8.63 -9.90
CA ALA A 122 -16.13 8.86 -8.82
C ALA A 122 -15.45 8.95 -7.45
N ALA A 123 -14.46 8.09 -7.18
CA ALA A 123 -13.66 8.17 -5.96
C ALA A 123 -12.88 9.50 -5.87
N TRP A 124 -12.33 9.98 -6.99
CA TRP A 124 -11.65 11.27 -7.06
C TRP A 124 -12.61 12.46 -6.83
N TRP A 125 -13.74 12.50 -7.52
CA TRP A 125 -14.73 13.57 -7.37
C TRP A 125 -15.28 13.64 -5.94
N LEU A 126 -15.51 12.48 -5.32
CA LEU A 126 -15.91 12.42 -3.92
C LEU A 126 -14.81 12.90 -2.98
N ALA A 127 -13.55 12.52 -3.20
CA ALA A 127 -12.43 12.98 -2.39
C ALA A 127 -12.30 14.51 -2.41
N LEU A 128 -12.56 15.12 -3.56
CA LEU A 128 -12.53 16.57 -3.78
C LEU A 128 -13.81 17.29 -3.32
N GLY A 129 -14.81 16.57 -2.81
CA GLY A 129 -16.08 17.14 -2.36
C GLY A 129 -16.89 17.80 -3.49
N GLN A 130 -16.75 17.34 -4.73
CA GLN A 130 -17.42 17.91 -5.91
C GLN A 130 -18.82 17.31 -6.16
N VAL A 131 -19.31 16.51 -5.22
CA VAL A 131 -20.55 15.75 -5.34
C VAL A 131 -21.34 15.98 -4.07
N ASP A 132 -22.57 16.46 -4.18
CA ASP A 132 -23.43 16.75 -3.03
C ASP A 132 -24.21 15.52 -2.55
N ASP A 133 -24.63 14.66 -3.49
CA ASP A 133 -25.37 13.44 -3.21
C ASP A 133 -24.80 12.20 -3.91
N VAL A 134 -25.01 11.03 -3.30
CA VAL A 134 -24.66 9.74 -3.87
C VAL A 134 -25.82 8.76 -3.72
N ALA A 135 -25.92 7.81 -4.63
CA ALA A 135 -26.82 6.67 -4.44
C ALA A 135 -26.47 5.92 -3.15
N LYS A 136 -27.47 5.45 -2.41
CA LYS A 136 -27.30 4.68 -1.15
C LYS A 136 -26.39 3.47 -1.33
N VAL A 137 -26.46 2.80 -2.49
CA VAL A 137 -25.56 1.68 -2.82
C VAL A 137 -24.09 2.11 -2.85
N THR A 138 -23.78 3.26 -3.43
CA THR A 138 -22.42 3.82 -3.47
C THR A 138 -21.94 4.18 -2.08
N HIS A 139 -22.79 4.84 -1.28
CA HIS A 139 -22.49 5.16 0.11
C HIS A 139 -22.15 3.90 0.91
N THR A 140 -23.01 2.87 0.82
CA THR A 140 -22.85 1.59 1.54
C THR A 140 -21.56 0.87 1.13
N ARG A 141 -21.24 0.84 -0.17
CA ARG A 141 -20.00 0.23 -0.67
C ARG A 141 -18.75 0.94 -0.16
N ILE A 142 -18.76 2.28 -0.13
CA ILE A 142 -17.65 3.07 0.40
C ILE A 142 -17.50 2.86 1.90
N ASP A 143 -18.62 2.79 2.63
CA ASP A 143 -18.63 2.50 4.08
C ASP A 143 -18.01 1.13 4.40
N GLN A 144 -18.43 0.07 3.69
CA GLN A 144 -17.85 -1.26 3.81
C GLN A 144 -16.35 -1.28 3.48
N ALA A 145 -15.95 -0.59 2.40
CA ALA A 145 -14.55 -0.46 2.03
C ALA A 145 -13.74 0.27 3.11
N PHE A 146 -14.28 1.37 3.66
CA PHE A 146 -13.66 2.13 4.74
C PHE A 146 -13.41 1.28 5.98
N HIS A 147 -14.42 0.55 6.45
CA HIS A 147 -14.28 -0.31 7.62
C HIS A 147 -13.26 -1.43 7.41
N THR A 148 -13.17 -1.98 6.20
CA THR A 148 -12.13 -2.96 5.85
C THR A 148 -10.74 -2.31 5.81
N MET A 149 -10.62 -1.17 5.13
CA MET A 149 -9.32 -0.60 4.75
C MET A 149 -8.68 0.25 5.85
N ARG A 150 -9.47 0.79 6.79
CA ARG A 150 -8.94 1.66 7.86
C ARG A 150 -7.94 0.96 8.80
N THR A 151 -8.02 -0.37 8.91
CA THR A 151 -7.08 -1.18 9.71
C THR A 151 -6.02 -1.89 8.85
N SER A 152 -6.14 -1.85 7.53
CA SER A 152 -5.23 -2.55 6.62
C SER A 152 -4.13 -1.64 6.09
N LEU A 153 -2.96 -2.23 5.83
CA LEU A 153 -1.89 -1.54 5.13
C LEU A 153 -2.24 -1.44 3.63
N PRO A 154 -1.88 -0.33 2.96
CA PRO A 154 -2.06 -0.21 1.51
C PRO A 154 -1.38 -1.35 0.76
N GLU A 155 -2.09 -1.97 -0.19
CA GLU A 155 -1.51 -2.99 -1.06
C GLU A 155 -0.52 -2.37 -2.06
N PRO A 156 0.66 -2.97 -2.30
CA PRO A 156 1.54 -2.49 -3.35
C PRO A 156 0.87 -2.71 -4.72
N MET A 157 0.39 -1.63 -5.35
CA MET A 157 -0.26 -1.68 -6.66
C MET A 157 0.74 -1.70 -7.83
N ALA A 158 1.99 -1.35 -7.57
CA ALA A 158 2.99 -1.19 -8.61
C ALA A 158 3.83 -2.46 -8.80
N LYS A 159 4.47 -2.57 -9.96
CA LYS A 159 5.38 -3.67 -10.30
C LYS A 159 6.54 -3.79 -9.31
N THR A 160 6.95 -2.67 -8.71
CA THR A 160 8.02 -2.60 -7.73
C THR A 160 7.52 -2.09 -6.39
N ARG A 161 8.19 -2.51 -5.30
CA ARG A 161 7.91 -2.00 -3.96
C ARG A 161 8.13 -0.48 -3.87
N ALA A 162 9.21 0.02 -4.49
CA ALA A 162 9.55 1.44 -4.47
C ALA A 162 8.45 2.32 -5.10
N ASP A 163 7.87 1.86 -6.21
CA ASP A 163 6.76 2.56 -6.85
C ASP A 163 5.49 2.52 -5.97
N GLY A 164 5.22 1.40 -5.30
CA GLY A 164 4.12 1.27 -4.35
C GLY A 164 4.27 2.26 -3.18
N ASP A 165 5.46 2.29 -2.57
CA ASP A 165 5.78 3.21 -1.47
C ASP A 165 5.65 4.67 -1.93
N ARG A 166 6.07 4.99 -3.16
CA ARG A 166 5.91 6.34 -3.75
C ARG A 166 4.43 6.72 -3.92
N ILE A 167 3.58 5.82 -4.42
CA ILE A 167 2.14 6.08 -4.58
C ILE A 167 1.49 6.33 -3.22
N THR A 168 1.76 5.46 -2.24
CA THR A 168 1.26 5.62 -0.87
C THR A 168 1.73 6.95 -0.26
N ALA A 169 3.00 7.32 -0.44
CA ALA A 169 3.54 8.59 0.03
C ALA A 169 2.88 9.79 -0.66
N MET A 170 2.61 9.71 -1.96
CA MET A 170 1.90 10.76 -2.72
C MET A 170 0.48 10.95 -2.21
N SER A 171 -0.32 9.88 -2.12
CA SER A 171 -1.72 9.97 -1.65
C SER A 171 -1.79 10.51 -0.22
N ARG A 172 -0.91 10.01 0.66
CA ARG A 172 -0.82 10.51 2.03
C ARG A 172 -0.38 11.98 2.06
N GLY A 173 0.63 12.35 1.28
CA GLY A 173 1.18 13.69 1.14
C GLY A 173 0.13 14.72 0.75
N PHE A 174 -0.62 14.41 -0.30
CA PHE A 174 -1.75 15.22 -0.76
C PHE A 174 -2.80 15.41 0.34
N ALA A 175 -3.20 14.33 1.03
CA ALA A 175 -4.15 14.40 2.13
C ALA A 175 -3.63 15.22 3.34
N ILE A 176 -2.31 15.21 3.64
CA ILE A 176 -1.74 16.13 4.65
C ILE A 176 -1.98 17.58 4.22
N GLN A 177 -1.66 17.90 2.96
CA GLN A 177 -1.66 19.27 2.44
C GLN A 177 -3.08 19.85 2.43
N GLN A 178 -4.08 19.02 2.15
CA GLN A 178 -5.49 19.38 2.20
C GLN A 178 -6.06 19.43 3.63
N GLY A 179 -5.26 19.14 4.67
CA GLY A 179 -5.72 19.16 6.05
C GLY A 179 -6.70 18.05 6.40
N TRP A 180 -6.73 16.96 5.64
CA TRP A 180 -7.67 15.87 5.87
C TRP A 180 -7.33 15.07 7.12
N ALA A 181 -8.38 14.71 7.86
CA ALA A 181 -8.30 13.85 9.04
C ALA A 181 -8.12 12.38 8.64
N GLY A 182 -7.48 11.62 9.53
CA GLY A 182 -7.31 10.17 9.40
C GLY A 182 -8.56 9.38 9.79
N PRO A 183 -8.57 8.05 9.54
CA PRO A 183 -9.74 7.21 9.79
C PRO A 183 -10.18 7.10 11.24
N PHE A 184 -9.28 7.38 12.20
CA PHE A 184 -9.52 7.25 13.63
C PHE A 184 -9.65 8.61 14.34
N ASP A 185 -9.57 9.72 13.58
CA ASP A 185 -9.73 11.06 14.13
C ASP A 185 -11.22 11.45 14.25
N TRP A 186 -12.15 10.60 13.80
CA TRP A 186 -13.59 10.82 13.83
C TRP A 186 -14.24 9.93 14.89
N ARG A 187 -15.18 10.48 15.67
CA ARG A 187 -16.03 9.67 16.55
C ARG A 187 -17.22 9.13 15.75
N ASP A 188 -17.85 10.01 14.98
CA ASP A 188 -18.90 9.72 14.02
C ASP A 188 -18.58 10.49 12.72
N ILE A 189 -17.99 9.80 11.74
CA ILE A 189 -17.53 10.42 10.49
C ILE A 189 -18.66 11.05 9.66
N ASP A 190 -19.90 10.61 9.88
CA ASP A 190 -21.08 11.09 9.16
C ASP A 190 -21.68 12.34 9.81
N ARG A 191 -21.60 12.46 11.14
CA ARG A 191 -22.32 13.50 11.89
C ARG A 191 -21.42 14.55 12.52
N ASP A 192 -20.17 14.20 12.83
CA ASP A 192 -19.26 15.15 13.46
C ASP A 192 -19.00 16.32 12.51
N GLU A 193 -19.12 17.56 12.99
CA GLU A 193 -18.78 18.74 12.18
C GLU A 193 -17.28 18.81 11.88
N ARG A 194 -16.47 18.37 12.85
CA ARG A 194 -15.01 18.40 12.80
C ARG A 194 -14.43 17.12 13.41
N PRO A 195 -13.27 16.65 12.91
CA PRO A 195 -12.56 15.55 13.53
C PRO A 195 -12.15 15.93 14.95
N GLN A 196 -12.18 14.96 15.86
CA GLN A 196 -11.54 15.10 17.16
C GLN A 196 -10.03 15.09 16.88
N HIS A 197 -9.43 16.26 16.83
CA HIS A 197 -7.98 16.35 16.74
C HIS A 197 -7.38 15.65 17.96
N THR A 198 -6.91 14.42 17.82
CA THR A 198 -5.77 14.01 18.61
C THR A 198 -4.64 14.92 18.16
N PRO A 199 -4.14 15.83 19.03
CA PRO A 199 -3.01 16.66 18.66
C PRO A 199 -1.92 15.70 18.21
N SER A 200 -1.60 15.71 16.92
CA SER A 200 -0.56 14.83 16.41
C SER A 200 0.65 15.13 17.27
N THR A 201 1.18 14.12 17.96
CA THR A 201 2.31 14.22 18.88
C THR A 201 3.61 14.52 18.11
N ARG A 202 3.53 15.32 17.04
CA ARG A 202 4.65 15.86 16.31
C ARG A 202 5.27 16.95 17.18
N ARG A 203 6.13 16.43 18.06
CA ARG A 203 7.51 16.85 18.19
C ARG A 203 7.63 18.33 18.55
N ARG A 204 7.65 18.58 19.87
CA ARG A 204 8.54 19.59 20.47
C ARG A 204 9.85 19.56 19.67
N THR A 205 10.02 20.52 18.77
CA THR A 205 11.35 20.86 18.28
C THR A 205 12.07 21.39 19.49
N ALA A 206 13.04 20.61 19.99
CA ALA A 206 14.06 21.09 20.88
C ALA A 206 14.85 22.17 20.12
N THR A 207 14.40 23.41 20.22
CA THR A 207 15.10 24.60 19.72
C THR A 207 15.23 25.63 20.86
N GLU A 208 15.46 25.15 22.08
CA GLU A 208 15.80 25.97 23.25
C GLU A 208 16.88 25.23 24.04
N ALA A 209 18.12 25.22 23.53
CA ALA A 209 19.31 24.87 24.30
C ALA A 209 20.57 25.42 23.60
N THR A 210 20.62 26.74 23.41
CA THR A 210 21.89 27.48 23.27
C THR A 210 21.61 28.93 23.66
N ALA A 211 21.68 29.19 24.96
CA ALA A 211 22.01 30.47 25.56
C ALA A 211 23.03 30.19 26.66
#